data_AF-A0A538K3H6-F1
#
_entry.id   AF-A0A538K3H6-F1
#
_cell.length_a   1.000
_cell.length_b   1.000
_cell.length_c   1.000
_cell.angle_alpha   90.00
_cell.angle_beta   90.00
_cell.angle_gamma   90.00
#
_symmetry.space_group_name_H-M   'P 1'
#
loop_
_entity.id
_entity.type
_entity.pdbx_description
1 polymer ?
#
loop_
_entity_poly.entity_id
_entity_poly.type
_entity_poly.pdbx_seq_one_letter_code
_entity_poly.pdbx_strand_id
1 'polypeptide(L)' 'WTRLPVLVKGICHPDDARAALDHGVDGLVVSNHGGRQVDGSRATLDCLPGVVAAVDGRAPVLLDSGIRCGA' A
#
# COMPACT_ATOMS: atom_id res chain seq x y z
N TRP A 1 1.04 11.69 20.16
CA TRP A 1 0.25 12.05 18.97
C TRP A 1 1.03 13.04 18.13
N THR A 2 1.08 12.84 16.82
CA THR A 2 1.72 13.76 15.86
C THR A 2 0.66 14.57 15.13
N ARG A 3 1.05 15.72 14.56
CA ARG A 3 0.22 16.50 13.62
C ARG A 3 0.62 16.26 12.16
N LEU A 4 1.57 15.37 11.93
CA LEU A 4 2.05 15.02 10.59
C LEU A 4 1.17 13.93 9.97
N PRO A 5 1.07 13.87 8.63
CA PRO A 5 0.41 12.77 7.95
C PRO A 5 1.02 11.41 8.32
N VAL A 6 0.18 10.41 8.55
CA VAL A 6 0.57 9.03 8.87
C VAL A 6 0.21 8.13 7.70
N LEU A 7 1.21 7.47 7.13
CA LEU A 7 1.03 6.51 6.05
C LEU A 7 1.30 5.08 6.56
N VAL A 8 0.46 4.13 6.15
CA VAL A 8 0.67 2.71 6.44
C VAL A 8 1.37 2.05 5.26
N LYS A 9 2.52 1.44 5.52
CA LYS A 9 3.32 0.71 4.52
C LYS A 9 3.23 -0.78 4.72
N GLY A 10 3.06 -1.51 3.62
CA GLY A 10 2.96 -2.97 3.63
C GLY A 10 1.61 -3.50 3.13
N ILE A 11 0.73 -2.62 2.63
CA ILE A 11 -0.61 -3.00 2.20
C ILE A 11 -0.53 -3.84 0.92
N CYS A 12 -0.99 -5.08 0.96
CA CYS A 12 -1.04 -6.00 -0.19
C CYS A 12 -2.44 -6.53 -0.50
N HIS A 13 -3.46 -6.13 0.29
CA HIS A 13 -4.85 -6.58 0.11
C HIS A 13 -5.84 -5.41 0.14
N PRO A 14 -6.91 -5.44 -0.67
CA PRO A 14 -7.97 -4.42 -0.66
C PRO A 14 -8.62 -4.22 0.71
N ASP A 15 -8.80 -5.29 1.47
CA ASP A 15 -9.48 -5.21 2.78
C ASP A 15 -8.62 -4.50 3.82
N ASP A 16 -7.30 -4.73 3.80
CA ASP A 16 -6.35 -4.00 4.65
C ASP A 16 -6.31 -2.51 4.30
N ALA A 17 -6.48 -2.18 3.01
CA ALA A 17 -6.57 -0.80 2.56
C ALA A 17 -7.81 -0.10 3.13
N ARG A 18 -8.99 -0.75 3.08
CA ARG A 18 -10.22 -0.20 3.67
C ARG A 18 -10.09 -0.04 5.18
N ALA A 19 -9.60 -1.08 5.87
CA ALA A 19 -9.41 -1.04 7.31
C ALA A 19 -8.46 0.09 7.73
N ALA A 20 -7.32 0.26 7.04
CA ALA A 20 -6.39 1.34 7.33
C ALA A 20 -7.04 2.73 7.15
N LEU A 21 -7.80 2.94 6.08
CA LEU A 21 -8.53 4.19 5.86
C LEU A 21 -9.60 4.45 6.92
N ASP A 22 -10.30 3.42 7.37
CA ASP A 22 -11.32 3.54 8.42
C ASP A 22 -10.71 3.86 9.80
N HIS A 23 -9.42 3.57 9.98
CA HIS A 23 -8.62 4.01 11.13
C HIS A 23 -8.04 5.43 10.99
N GLY A 24 -8.33 6.14 9.91
CA GLY A 24 -7.98 7.55 9.73
C GLY A 24 -6.53 7.80 9.32
N VAL A 25 -5.92 6.87 8.57
CA VAL A 25 -4.58 7.08 7.99
C VAL A 25 -4.66 8.03 6.80
N ASP A 26 -3.59 8.80 6.57
CA ASP A 26 -3.54 9.84 5.53
C ASP A 26 -3.05 9.33 4.17
N GLY A 27 -2.64 8.05 4.09
CA GLY A 27 -2.20 7.42 2.85
C GLY A 27 -1.68 6.01 3.05
N LEU A 28 -1.47 5.30 1.94
CA LEU A 28 -1.05 3.92 1.92
C LEU A 28 0.20 3.74 1.07
N VAL A 29 1.03 2.75 1.41
CA VAL A 29 2.16 2.30 0.58
C VAL A 29 2.01 0.82 0.29
N VAL A 30 1.75 0.47 -0.97
CA VAL A 30 1.74 -0.90 -1.47
C VAL A 30 3.17 -1.43 -1.48
N SER A 31 3.43 -2.43 -0.65
CA SER A 31 4.79 -2.92 -0.39
C SER A 31 4.77 -4.36 0.12
N ASN A 32 5.68 -5.20 -0.36
CA ASN A 32 6.01 -6.49 0.25
C ASN A 32 7.43 -6.46 0.87
N HIS A 33 7.92 -5.24 1.14
CA HIS A 33 9.26 -4.98 1.68
C HIS A 33 10.39 -5.52 0.78
N GLY A 34 10.21 -5.46 -0.54
CA GLY A 34 11.17 -5.98 -1.52
C GLY A 34 11.32 -7.50 -1.48
N GLY A 35 10.28 -8.23 -1.07
CA GLY A 35 10.30 -9.68 -0.91
C GLY A 35 11.12 -10.17 0.29
N ARG A 36 11.41 -9.31 1.27
CA ARG A 36 12.30 -9.62 2.41
C ARG A 36 11.57 -9.98 3.70
N GLN A 37 10.24 -10.09 3.68
CA GLN A 37 9.44 -10.35 4.88
C GLN A 37 8.66 -11.66 4.75
N VAL A 38 7.50 -11.63 4.09
CA VAL A 38 6.73 -12.86 3.82
C VAL A 38 7.14 -13.37 2.44
N ASP A 39 8.01 -14.38 2.43
CA ASP A 39 8.41 -15.06 1.19
C ASP A 39 7.20 -15.75 0.54
N GLY A 40 7.19 -15.80 -0.79
CA GLY A 40 6.04 -16.27 -1.57
C GLY A 40 4.81 -15.36 -1.55
N SER A 41 4.90 -14.16 -0.95
CA SER A 41 3.85 -13.15 -1.06
C SER A 41 3.69 -12.64 -2.51
N ARG A 42 2.53 -12.04 -2.79
CA ARG A 42 2.22 -11.48 -4.11
C ARG A 42 3.21 -10.38 -4.49
N ALA A 43 3.46 -10.23 -5.79
CA ALA A 43 4.18 -9.07 -6.31
C ALA A 43 3.37 -7.80 -6.06
N THR A 44 4.02 -6.72 -5.63
CA THR A 44 3.32 -5.48 -5.26
C THR A 44 2.59 -4.83 -6.43
N LEU A 45 3.10 -5.00 -7.65
CA LEU A 45 2.43 -4.51 -8.86
C LEU A 45 1.09 -5.24 -9.12
N ASP A 46 0.99 -6.52 -8.76
CA ASP A 46 -0.26 -7.30 -8.88
C ASP A 46 -1.27 -6.93 -7.78
N CYS A 47 -0.79 -6.44 -6.63
CA CYS A 47 -1.64 -5.98 -5.53
C CYS A 47 -2.23 -4.59 -5.81
N LEU A 48 -1.48 -3.74 -6.52
CA LEU A 48 -1.78 -2.32 -6.68
C LEU A 48 -3.20 -2.02 -7.21
N PRO A 49 -3.71 -2.67 -8.27
CA PRO A 49 -5.04 -2.34 -8.81
C PRO A 49 -6.17 -2.54 -7.79
N GLY A 50 -6.11 -3.62 -7.02
CA GLY A 50 -7.12 -3.92 -5.99
C GLY A 50 -7.06 -2.93 -4.82
N VAL A 51 -5.86 -2.52 -4.42
CA VAL A 51 -5.67 -1.51 -3.37
C VAL A 51 -6.17 -0.14 -3.84
N VAL A 52 -5.82 0.30 -5.05
CA VAL A 52 -6.27 1.57 -5.63
C VAL A 52 -7.80 1.61 -5.73
N ALA A 53 -8.42 0.53 -6.19
CA ALA A 53 -9.88 0.42 -6.26
C ALA A 53 -10.54 0.49 -4.87
N ALA A 54 -9.93 -0.10 -3.84
CA ALA A 54 -10.43 -0.01 -2.47
C ALA A 54 -10.24 1.37 -1.84
N VAL A 55 -9.20 2.11 -2.24
CA VAL A 55 -8.96 3.47 -1.79
C VAL A 55 -9.97 4.45 -2.38
N ASP A 56 -10.41 4.24 -3.62
CA ASP A 56 -11.43 5.06 -4.28
C ASP A 56 -11.15 6.58 -4.17
N GLY A 57 -9.90 6.97 -4.38
CA GLY A 57 -9.45 8.36 -4.31
C GLY A 57 -9.44 9.01 -2.91
N ARG A 58 -9.78 8.28 -1.84
CA ARG A 58 -9.82 8.81 -0.46
C ARG A 58 -8.46 9.27 0.08
N ALA A 59 -7.37 8.67 -0.40
CA ALA A 59 -6.01 8.97 0.06
C ALA A 59 -4.98 8.67 -1.03
N PRO A 60 -3.77 9.26 -0.98
CA PRO A 60 -2.67 8.90 -1.86
C PRO A 60 -2.23 7.43 -1.64
N VAL A 61 -1.91 6.76 -2.75
CA VAL A 61 -1.33 5.41 -2.77
C VAL A 61 0.06 5.49 -3.38
N LEU A 62 1.08 5.11 -2.61
CA LEU A 62 2.46 4.96 -3.05
C LEU A 62 2.79 3.48 -3.29
N LEU A 63 3.89 3.21 -3.99
CA LEU A 63 4.33 1.85 -4.35
C LEU A 63 5.85 1.69 -4.16
N ASP A 64 6.29 0.54 -3.67
CA ASP A 64 7.67 0.08 -3.79
C ASP A 64 7.75 -1.40 -4.24
N SER A 65 8.96 -1.99 -4.16
CA SER A 65 9.26 -3.40 -4.44
C SER A 65 9.23 -3.77 -5.92
N GLY A 66 10.39 -3.67 -6.59
CA GLY A 66 10.57 -4.17 -7.96
C GLY A 66 10.71 -3.11 -9.04
N ILE A 67 10.56 -1.81 -8.72
CA ILE A 67 10.85 -0.73 -9.67
C ILE A 67 12.34 -0.73 -10.05
N ARG A 68 12.64 -0.77 -11.35
CA ARG A 68 14.02 -0.78 -11.90
C ARG A 68 14.22 0.24 -13.02
N CYS A 69 13.16 0.64 -13.69
CA CYS A 69 13.13 1.61 -14.78
C CYS A 69 11.77 2.33 -14.78
N GLY A 70 11.52 3.20 -15.76
CA GLY A 70 10.29 4.02 -15.84
C GLY A 70 9.16 3.49 -16.73
N ALA A 71 9.25 2.25 -17.24
CA ALA A 71 8.34 1.71 -18.27
C ALA A 71 7.21 0.85 -17.70
#